data_AF-A0AA51NBB3-F1
#
_entry.id   AF-A0AA51NBB3-F1
#
_cell.length_a   1.000
_cell.length_b   1.000
_cell.length_c   1.000
_cell.angle_alpha   90.00
_cell.angle_beta   90.00
_cell.angle_gamma   90.00
#
_symmetry.space_group_name_H-M   'P 1'
#
loop_
_entity.id
_entity.type
_entity.pdbx_description
1 polymer ?
#
loop_
_entity_poly.entity_id
_entity_poly.type
_entity_poly.pdbx_seq_one_letter_code
_entity_poly.pdbx_strand_id
1 'polypeptide(L)' 'MDKLIFPISLVTFIAIFYVVAVGFNFPYPIVAGLFGILPVALVWMVYKVLKDGEHSGKTFEKYFYEFE' A
#
# COMPACT_ATOMS: atom_id res chain seq x y z
N MET A 1 2.78 -9.61 -12.28
CA MET A 1 3.48 -9.00 -11.12
C MET A 1 3.98 -7.57 -11.39
N ASP A 2 4.56 -7.26 -12.55
CA ASP A 2 5.15 -5.93 -12.83
C ASP A 2 4.20 -4.74 -12.65
N LYS A 3 2.91 -4.93 -13.00
CA LYS A 3 1.86 -3.91 -12.83
C LYS A 3 1.53 -3.60 -11.37
N LEU A 4 1.86 -4.51 -10.44
CA LEU A 4 1.62 -4.35 -9.00
C LEU A 4 2.84 -3.82 -8.26
N ILE A 5 4.04 -4.09 -8.76
CA ILE A 5 5.28 -3.61 -8.15
C ILE A 5 5.27 -2.09 -8.08
N PHE A 6 4.89 -1.40 -9.16
CA PHE A 6 4.84 0.06 -9.17
C PHE A 6 3.95 0.68 -8.07
N PRO A 7 2.65 0.38 -7.97
CA PRO A 7 1.80 0.96 -6.93
C PRO A 7 2.27 0.60 -5.52
N ILE A 8 2.75 -0.63 -5.30
CA ILE A 8 3.26 -1.06 -3.99
C ILE A 8 4.54 -0.29 -3.61
N SER A 9 5.52 -0.24 -4.51
CA SER A 9 6.78 0.47 -4.27
C SER A 9 6.58 1.96 -4.06
N LEU A 10 5.70 2.61 -4.83
CA LEU A 10 5.41 4.03 -4.70
C LEU A 10 4.78 4.36 -3.34
N VAL A 11 3.74 3.62 -2.92
CA VAL A 11 3.09 3.86 -1.64
C VAL A 11 4.01 3.54 -0.46
N THR A 12 4.81 2.47 -0.59
CA THR A 12 5.82 2.13 0.42
C THR A 12 6.87 3.25 0.56
N PHE A 13 7.34 3.81 -0.56
CA PHE A 13 8.26 4.93 -0.55
C PHE A 13 7.66 6.17 0.15
N ILE A 14 6.40 6.52 -0.17
CA ILE A 14 5.71 7.64 0.49
C ILE A 14 5.56 7.39 2.00
N ALA A 15 5.24 6.16 2.42
CA ALA A 15 5.12 5.80 3.82
C ALA A 15 6.48 5.89 4.56
N ILE A 16 7.56 5.38 3.97
CA ILE A 16 8.92 5.51 4.51
C ILE A 16 9.29 6.99 4.61
N PHE A 17 9.03 7.78 3.56
CA PHE A 17 9.32 9.20 3.54
C PHE A 17 8.54 9.96 4.63
N TYR A 18 7.28 9.59 4.89
CA TYR A 18 6.50 10.13 6.00
C TYR A 18 7.14 9.81 7.36
N VAL A 19 7.54 8.55 7.60
CA VAL A 19 8.20 8.15 8.85
C VAL A 19 9.52 8.90 9.05
N VAL A 20 10.32 9.04 8.00
CA VAL A 20 11.57 9.81 8.03
C VAL A 20 11.28 11.29 8.31
N ALA A 21 10.31 11.89 7.63
CA ALA A 21 9.94 13.29 7.85
C ALA A 21 9.53 13.57 9.30
N VAL A 22 8.76 12.65 9.90
CA VAL A 22 8.40 12.72 11.33
C VAL A 22 9.65 12.54 12.21
N GLY A 23 10.46 11.52 11.96
CA GLY A 23 11.66 11.22 12.77
C GLY A 23 12.73 12.31 12.75
N PHE A 24 12.83 13.07 11.66
CA PHE A 24 13.78 14.17 11.50
C PHE A 24 13.16 15.56 11.77
N ASN A 25 11.94 15.63 12.32
CA ASN A 25 11.24 16.88 12.63
C ASN A 25 11.12 17.84 11.43
N PHE A 26 10.70 17.33 10.28
CA PHE A 26 10.42 18.17 9.12
C PHE A 26 9.30 19.19 9.43
N PRO A 27 9.24 20.33 8.71
CA PRO A 27 8.19 21.32 8.89
C PRO A 27 6.79 20.72 8.87
N TYR A 28 5.95 21.16 9.81
CA TYR A 28 4.57 20.66 9.97
C TYR A 28 3.75 20.63 8.66
N PRO A 29 3.80 21.65 7.78
CA PRO A 29 3.05 21.59 6.52
C PRO A 29 3.41 20.40 5.63
N ILE A 30 4.67 19.97 5.64
CA ILE A 30 5.15 18.82 4.86
C ILE A 30 4.59 17.52 5.46
N VAL A 31 4.70 17.37 6.78
CA VAL A 31 4.21 16.18 7.50
C VAL A 31 2.69 16.05 7.37
N ALA A 32 1.95 17.15 7.54
CA ALA A 32 0.50 17.20 7.38
C ALA A 32 0.07 16.91 5.94
N GLY A 33 0.79 17.42 4.94
CA GLY A 33 0.54 17.12 3.52
C GLY A 33 0.74 15.64 3.21
N LEU A 34 1.85 15.04 3.67
CA LEU A 34 2.11 13.60 3.51
C LEU A 34 1.05 12.75 4.21
N PHE A 35 0.66 13.13 5.43
CA PHE A 35 -0.40 12.45 6.17
C PHE A 35 -1.75 12.50 5.44
N GLY A 36 -2.08 13.63 4.81
CA GLY A 36 -3.30 13.75 4.00
C GLY A 36 -3.29 12.92 2.72
N ILE A 37 -2.13 12.80 2.06
CA ILE A 37 -1.99 12.06 0.80
C ILE A 37 -1.95 10.54 1.04
N LEU A 38 -1.38 10.09 2.15
CA LEU A 38 -1.10 8.68 2.41
C LEU A 38 -2.37 7.78 2.39
N PRO A 39 -3.51 8.14 3.02
CA PRO A 39 -4.74 7.35 2.92
C PRO A 39 -5.26 7.22 1.48
N VAL A 40 -5.19 8.30 0.70
CA VAL A 40 -5.63 8.29 -0.71
C VAL A 40 -4.73 7.39 -1.54
N ALA A 41 -3.42 7.48 -1.34
CA ALA A 41 -2.44 6.63 -2.01
C ALA A 41 -2.62 5.14 -1.65
N LEU A 42 -2.90 4.84 -0.38
CA LEU A 42 -3.20 3.47 0.08
C LEU A 42 -4.45 2.88 -0.57
N VAL A 43 -5.56 3.63 -0.57
CA VAL A 43 -6.81 3.18 -1.21
C VAL A 43 -6.60 2.95 -2.70
N TRP A 44 -5.88 3.85 -3.37
CA TRP A 44 -5.54 3.69 -4.78
C TRP A 44 -4.68 2.44 -5.05
N MET A 45 -3.68 2.17 -4.22
CA MET A 45 -2.86 0.96 -4.34
C MET A 45 -3.70 -0.30 -4.15
N VAL A 46 -4.54 -0.36 -3.12
CA VAL A 46 -5.43 -1.50 -2.88
C VAL A 46 -6.35 -1.72 -4.08
N TYR A 47 -6.96 -0.66 -4.60
CA TYR A 47 -7.78 -0.73 -5.81
C TYR A 47 -7.00 -1.29 -7.01
N LYS A 48 -5.76 -0.83 -7.24
CA LYS A 48 -4.91 -1.34 -8.31
C LYS A 48 -4.55 -2.82 -8.12
N VAL A 49 -4.27 -3.24 -6.89
CA VAL A 49 -4.00 -4.65 -6.57
C VAL A 49 -5.23 -5.52 -6.83
N LEU A 50 -6.41 -5.08 -6.41
CA LEU A 50 -7.64 -5.82 -6.63
C LEU A 50 -8.05 -5.89 -8.11
N LYS A 51 -7.76 -4.84 -8.88
CA LYS A 51 -8.15 -4.74 -10.29
C LYS A 51 -7.15 -5.41 -11.24
N ASP A 52 -5.86 -5.24 -10.99
CA ASP A 52 -4.78 -5.66 -11.90
C ASP A 52 -4.05 -6.91 -11.40
N GLY A 53 -4.39 -7.40 -10.21
CA GLY A 53 -3.82 -8.62 -9.63
C GLY A 53 -4.41 -9.89 -10.23
N GLU A 54 -3.59 -10.93 -10.32
CA GLU A 54 -4.07 -12.25 -10.72
C GLU A 54 -4.89 -12.84 -9.57
N HIS A 55 -6.11 -13.28 -9.88
CA HIS A 55 -6.88 -14.08 -8.95
C HIS A 55 -6.14 -15.40 -8.70
N SER A 56 -5.92 -15.74 -7.43
CA SER A 56 -5.26 -16.99 -7.03
C SER A 56 -6.05 -18.25 -7.42
N GLY A 57 -7.30 -18.10 -7.89
CA GLY A 57 -8.22 -19.20 -8.21
C GLY A 57 -8.63 -20.05 -7.00
N LYS A 58 -8.16 -19.69 -5.80
CA LYS A 58 -8.42 -20.41 -4.56
C LYS A 58 -9.18 -19.51 -3.60
N THR A 59 -10.26 -20.04 -3.05
CA THR A 59 -11.03 -19.37 -2.01
C THR A 59 -10.27 -19.39 -0.68
N PHE A 60 -10.62 -18.48 0.23
CA PHE A 60 -10.03 -18.43 1.57
C PHE A 60 -10.17 -19.76 2.30
N GLU A 61 -11.34 -20.40 2.18
CA GLU A 61 -11.61 -21.73 2.73
C GLU A 61 -10.63 -22.78 2.21
N LYS A 62 -10.37 -22.77 0.91
CA LYS A 62 -9.45 -23.69 0.26
C LYS A 62 -7.99 -23.50 0.69
N TYR A 63 -7.60 -22.28 1.06
CA TYR A 63 -6.21 -21.97 1.42
C TYR A 63 -5.91 -22.14 2.92
N PHE A 64 -6.90 -21.94 3.79
CA PHE A 64 -6.69 -21.85 5.23
C PHE A 64 -7.44 -22.91 6.04
N TYR A 65 -8.43 -23.59 5.45
CA TYR A 65 -9.32 -24.52 6.17
C TYR A 65 -9.53 -25.88 5.47
N GLU A 66 -8.83 -26.17 4.36
CA GLU A 66 -8.71 -27.55 3.87
C GLU A 66 -7.88 -28.35 4.89
N PHE A 67 -8.57 -28.94 5.88
CA PHE A 67 -8.09 -30.09 6.64
C PHE A 67 -8.33 -31.34 5.77
N GLU A 68 -7.37 -31.70 4.92
CA GLU A 68 -7.24 -33.09 4.44
C GLU A 68 -6.45 -33.92 5.45
#